data_AF-A0AAN1JMQ2-F1
#
_entry.id   AF-A0AAN1JMQ2-F1
#
_cell.length_a   1.000
_cell.length_b   1.000
_cell.length_c   1.000
_cell.angle_alpha   90.00
_cell.angle_beta   90.00
_cell.angle_gamma   90.00
#
_symmetry.space_group_name_H-M   'P 1'
#
loop_
_entity.id
_entity.type
_entity.pdbx_description
1 polymer ?
#
loop_
_entity_poly.entity_id
_entity_poly.type
_entity_poly.pdbx_seq_one_letter_code
_entity_poly.pdbx_strand_id
1 'polypeptide(L)' 'MKTAYELLLDAPDAQVKRCQLAWKAIAAGDWQDAAHFLRNAAGEEGATPWAAEARALADACQGKANPNFDLNTLRRATDK' A
#
# COMPACT_ATOMS: atom_id res chain seq x y z
N MET A 1 4.14 -7.29 7.30
CA MET A 1 3.71 -6.90 5.95
C MET A 1 3.19 -8.13 5.24
N LYS A 2 1.86 -8.28 5.22
CA LYS A 2 1.15 -9.26 4.41
C LYS A 2 1.39 -9.05 2.91
N THR A 3 1.31 -10.12 2.14
CA THR A 3 1.18 -10.05 0.68
C THR A 3 -0.19 -9.48 0.29
N ALA A 4 -0.34 -9.04 -0.96
CA ALA A 4 -1.62 -8.54 -1.46
C ALA A 4 -2.74 -9.60 -1.41
N TYR A 5 -2.38 -10.89 -1.57
CA TYR A 5 -3.34 -11.99 -1.48
C TYR A 5 -3.82 -12.21 -0.03
N GLU A 6 -2.90 -12.26 0.94
CA GLU A 6 -3.25 -12.38 2.36
C GLU A 6 -4.03 -11.17 2.87
N LEU A 7 -3.69 -9.97 2.38
CA LEU A 7 -4.42 -8.75 2.72
C LEU A 7 -5.86 -8.78 2.20
N LEU A 8 -6.08 -9.38 1.01
CA LEU A 8 -7.40 -9.53 0.40
C LEU A 8 -8.27 -10.55 1.16
N LEU A 9 -7.69 -11.64 1.66
CA LEU A 9 -8.45 -12.66 2.41
C LEU A 9 -9.03 -12.14 3.72
N ASP A 10 -8.35 -11.19 4.35
CA ASP A 10 -8.78 -10.57 5.62
C ASP A 10 -9.38 -9.16 5.42
N ALA A 11 -9.71 -8.78 4.18
CA ALA A 11 -10.19 -7.44 3.86
C ALA A 11 -11.60 -7.19 4.42
N PRO A 12 -11.87 -6.02 5.03
CA PRO A 12 -13.23 -5.56 5.27
C PRO A 12 -14.03 -5.53 3.96
N ASP A 13 -15.33 -5.89 4.02
CA ASP A 13 -16.18 -6.02 2.82
C ASP A 13 -16.15 -4.77 1.92
N ALA A 14 -16.12 -3.58 2.52
CA ALA A 14 -16.03 -2.31 1.82
C ALA A 14 -14.74 -2.14 1.00
N GLN A 15 -13.66 -2.83 1.38
CA GLN A 15 -12.34 -2.70 0.77
C GLN A 15 -11.94 -3.85 -0.16
N VAL A 16 -12.72 -4.94 -0.19
CA VAL A 16 -12.46 -6.11 -1.05
C VAL A 16 -12.19 -5.68 -2.50
N LYS A 17 -13.00 -4.75 -3.04
CA LYS A 17 -12.82 -4.28 -4.42
C LYS A 17 -11.50 -3.54 -4.63
N ARG A 18 -11.10 -2.67 -3.69
CA ARG A 18 -9.82 -1.94 -3.77
C ARG A 18 -8.63 -2.89 -3.63
N CYS A 19 -8.73 -3.91 -2.78
CA CYS A 19 -7.69 -4.94 -2.65
C CYS A 19 -7.54 -5.79 -3.92
N GLN A 20 -8.64 -6.14 -4.58
CA GLN A 20 -8.58 -6.82 -5.88
C GLN A 20 -7.90 -5.95 -6.95
N LEU A 21 -8.17 -4.64 -6.98
CA LEU A 21 -7.50 -3.71 -7.89
C LEU A 21 -6.00 -3.62 -7.60
N ALA A 22 -5.63 -3.48 -6.32
CA ALA A 22 -4.23 -3.47 -5.89
C ALA A 22 -3.50 -4.76 -6.28
N TRP A 23 -4.12 -5.92 -6.07
CA TRP A 23 -3.55 -7.21 -6.45
C TRP A 23 -3.31 -7.31 -7.96
N LYS A 24 -4.27 -6.87 -8.79
CA LYS A 24 -4.12 -6.83 -10.25
C LYS A 24 -3.01 -5.89 -10.69
N ALA A 25 -2.92 -4.69 -10.11
CA ALA A 25 -1.87 -3.73 -10.41
C ALA A 25 -0.48 -4.28 -10.04
N ILE A 26 -0.33 -4.93 -8.89
CA ILE A 26 0.91 -5.62 -8.49
C ILE A 26 1.28 -6.69 -9.51
N ALA A 27 0.33 -7.51 -9.95
CA ALA A 27 0.57 -8.56 -10.94
C ALA A 27 0.99 -7.99 -12.32
N ALA A 28 0.51 -6.80 -12.68
CA ALA A 28 0.89 -6.09 -13.90
C ALA A 28 2.21 -5.31 -13.78
N GLY A 29 2.72 -5.10 -12.57
CA GLY A 29 3.88 -4.23 -12.31
C GLY A 29 3.54 -2.75 -12.20
N ASP A 30 2.25 -2.40 -12.12
CA ASP A 30 1.75 -1.03 -11.97
C ASP A 30 1.84 -0.58 -10.49
N TRP A 31 3.07 -0.46 -10.00
CA TRP A 31 3.36 -0.29 -8.58
C TRP A 31 2.79 0.99 -7.97
N GLN A 32 2.68 2.07 -8.75
CA GLN A 32 2.12 3.35 -8.29
C GLN A 32 0.61 3.23 -8.04
N ASP A 33 -0.12 2.58 -8.94
CA ASP A 33 -1.57 2.36 -8.81
C ASP A 33 -1.88 1.42 -7.64
N ALA A 34 -1.07 0.36 -7.49
CA ALA A 34 -1.16 -0.53 -6.33
C ALA A 34 -1.03 0.25 -5.01
N ALA A 35 -0.02 1.12 -4.90
CA ALA A 35 0.18 1.96 -3.72
C ALA A 35 -1.00 2.90 -3.47
N HIS A 36 -1.56 3.49 -4.54
CA HIS A 36 -2.71 4.38 -4.44
C HIS A 36 -3.96 3.66 -3.89
N PHE A 37 -4.32 2.50 -4.44
CA PHE A 37 -5.49 1.75 -3.98
C PHE A 37 -5.36 1.32 -2.52
N LEU A 38 -4.18 0.86 -2.11
CA LEU A 38 -3.90 0.40 -0.75
C LEU A 38 -3.94 1.56 0.26
N ARG A 39 -3.39 2.73 -0.07
CA ARG A 39 -3.46 3.93 0.80
C ARG A 39 -4.88 4.41 0.99
N ASN A 40 -5.68 4.44 -0.06
CA ASN A 40 -7.09 4.84 0.04
C ASN A 40 -7.86 3.87 0.93
N ALA A 41 -7.70 2.56 0.71
CA ALA A 41 -8.36 1.56 1.52
C ALA A 41 -7.96 1.65 3.01
N ALA A 42 -6.67 1.81 3.29
CA ALA A 42 -6.20 2.01 4.66
C ALA A 42 -6.68 3.33 5.28
N GLY A 43 -6.81 4.39 4.47
CA GLY A 43 -7.33 5.68 4.91
C GLY A 43 -8.77 5.60 5.37
N GLU A 44 -9.62 4.89 4.63
CA GLU A 44 -11.03 4.69 4.97
C GLU A 44 -11.23 3.82 6.21
N GLU A 45 -10.40 2.79 6.41
CA GLU A 45 -10.47 1.92 7.59
C GLU A 45 -9.78 2.52 8.83
N GLY A 46 -9.04 3.63 8.69
CA GLY A 46 -8.46 4.35 9.82
C GLY A 46 -7.37 3.57 10.58
N ALA A 47 -7.53 3.44 11.90
CA ALA A 47 -6.53 2.89 12.82
C ALA A 47 -6.71 1.40 13.12
N THR A 48 -7.17 0.60 12.15
CA THR A 48 -7.29 -0.86 12.32
C THR A 48 -5.96 -1.57 12.05
N PRO A 49 -5.74 -2.76 12.63
CA PRO A 49 -4.57 -3.59 12.31
C PRO A 49 -4.47 -3.91 10.81
N TRP A 50 -5.61 -4.13 10.16
CA TRP A 50 -5.68 -4.35 8.71
C TRP A 50 -5.20 -3.12 7.93
N ALA A 51 -5.63 -1.91 8.31
CA ALA A 51 -5.19 -0.68 7.68
C ALA A 51 -3.68 -0.43 7.82
N ALA A 52 -3.08 -0.85 8.95
CA ALA A 52 -1.64 -0.76 9.14
C ALA A 52 -0.87 -1.68 8.16
N GLU A 53 -1.33 -2.92 7.98
CA GLU A 53 -0.74 -3.85 6.99
C GLU A 53 -0.93 -3.33 5.55
N ALA A 54 -2.10 -2.77 5.24
CA ALA A 54 -2.37 -2.15 3.93
C ALA A 54 -1.44 -0.96 3.65
N ARG A 55 -1.16 -0.09 4.65
CA ARG A 55 -0.18 1.01 4.52
C ARG A 55 1.22 0.49 4.28
N ALA A 56 1.66 -0.51 5.05
CA ALA A 56 2.99 -1.10 4.87
C ALA A 56 3.18 -1.67 3.46
N LEU A 57 2.17 -2.38 2.95
CA LEU A 57 2.20 -2.90 1.58
C LEU A 57 2.18 -1.78 0.53
N ALA A 58 1.43 -0.70 0.78
CA ALA A 58 1.40 0.45 -0.10
C ALA A 58 2.78 1.13 -0.20
N ASP A 59 3.48 1.26 0.92
CA ASP A 59 4.82 1.86 0.96
C ASP A 59 5.86 0.98 0.25
N ALA A 60 5.75 -0.34 0.38
CA ALA A 60 6.56 -1.27 -0.41
C ALA A 60 6.29 -1.15 -1.92
N CYS A 61 5.03 -0.98 -2.33
CA CYS A 61 4.68 -0.71 -3.73
C CYS A 61 5.25 0.64 -4.19
N GLN A 62 5.16 1.67 -3.36
CA GLN A 62 5.72 2.99 -3.67
C GLN A 62 7.25 2.94 -3.88
N GLY A 63 7.97 2.17 -3.05
CA GLY A 63 9.41 1.97 -3.21
C GLY A 63 9.77 1.25 -4.51
N LYS A 64 8.91 0.37 -5.01
CA LYS A 64 9.08 -0.25 -6.34
C LYS A 64 8.76 0.70 -7.50
N ALA A 65 7.75 1.57 -7.31
CA ALA A 65 7.38 2.59 -8.30
C ALA A 65 8.47 3.65 -8.48
N ASN A 66 9.20 3.96 -7.40
CA ASN A 66 10.30 4.91 -7.43
C ASN A 66 11.55 4.31 -6.75
N PRO A 67 12.40 3.57 -7.48
CA PRO A 67 13.57 2.91 -6.91
C PRO A 67 14.64 3.88 -6.37
N ASN A 68 14.54 5.18 -6.65
CA ASN A 68 15.37 6.24 -6.03
C ASN A 68 14.75 6.81 -4.74
N PHE A 69 13.60 6.30 -4.28
CA PHE A 69 12.95 6.68 -3.03
C PHE A 69 13.63 5.98 -1.84
N ASP A 70 14.83 6.44 -1.48
CA ASP A 70 15.50 6.04 -0.24
C ASP A 70 14.78 6.68 0.95
N LEU A 71 14.47 5.90 1.99
CA LEU A 71 13.93 6.39 3.27
C LEU A 71 14.83 7.47 3.92
N ASN A 72 16.14 7.51 3.61
CA ASN A 72 17.01 8.61 4.02
C ASN A 72 16.65 9.97 3.39
N THR A 73 16.00 9.98 2.23
CA THR A 73 15.61 11.21 1.54
C THR A 73 14.50 11.94 2.29
N LEU A 74 13.58 11.19 2.91
CA LEU A 74 12.54 11.74 3.78
C LEU A 74 13.11 12.24 5.11
N ARG A 75 14.05 11.50 5.72
CA ARG A 75 14.70 11.92 6.97
C ARG A 75 15.47 13.24 6.83
N ARG A 76 16.12 13.48 5.69
CA ARG A 76 16.81 14.75 5.40
C ARG A 76 15.87 15.91 5.07
N ALA A 77 14.64 15.64 4.65
CA ALA A 77 13.66 16.68 4.33
C ALA A 77 12.99 17.27 5.58
N THR A 78 13.03 16.56 6.70
CA THR A 78 12.48 17.00 8.00
C THR A 78 13.49 17.71 8.91
N ASP A 79 14.76 17.81 8.49
CA ASP A 79 15.84 18.49 9.22
C ASP A 79 16.04 19.95 8.76
N LYS A 80 15.03 20.60 8.18
CA LYS A 80 15.07 22.01 7.75
C LYS A 80 13.99 22.84 8.42
#